data_AF-A0A846U6H4-F1
#
_entry.id   AF-A0A846U6H4-F1
#
_cell.length_a   1.000
_cell.length_b   1.000
_cell.length_c   1.000
_cell.angle_alpha   90.00
_cell.angle_beta   90.00
_cell.angle_gamma   90.00
#
_symmetry.space_group_name_H-M   'P 1'
#
loop_
_entity.id
_entity.type
_entity.pdbx_description
1 polymer ?
#
loop_
_entity_poly.entity_id
_entity_poly.type
_entity_poly.pdbx_seq_one_letter_code
_entity_poly.pdbx_strand_id
1 'polypeptide(L)'
;MASRLNSSKLKPLVAATLLAAALTSGQAQEAVRPDIGKPLQAAGELIKAGKYKEALAKVRDADAVPNKNASESYTIERMRIAAASGAGDADTAGKSFEALAASGKLAQADKLRMLESLAGTAYRAKDYAKTMQWGQRYFKEGGA
;
A
#
# COMPACT_ATOMS: atom_id res chain seq x y z
N MET A 1 -56.32 -30.03 26.13
CA MET A 1 -57.19 -29.13 25.32
C MET A 1 -56.43 -27.84 25.05
N ALA A 2 -56.41 -27.41 23.78
CA ALA A 2 -55.92 -26.14 23.21
C ALA A 2 -54.44 -25.75 23.49
N SER A 3 -53.47 -25.93 22.59
CA SER A 3 -53.30 -25.49 21.18
C SER A 3 -52.95 -23.99 21.02
N ARG A 4 -51.66 -23.78 20.69
CA ARG A 4 -51.03 -22.72 19.86
C ARG A 4 -51.09 -21.26 20.33
N LEU A 5 -49.95 -20.57 20.28
CA LEU A 5 -49.73 -19.47 19.33
C LEU A 5 -48.24 -19.14 19.14
N ASN A 6 -47.83 -19.14 17.88
CA ASN A 6 -46.60 -18.60 17.31
C ASN A 6 -46.78 -17.08 17.15
N SER A 7 -45.76 -16.25 17.46
CA SER A 7 -45.73 -14.86 17.01
C SER A 7 -44.31 -14.28 16.89
N SER A 8 -43.89 -14.17 15.63
CA SER A 8 -43.26 -13.00 14.99
C SER A 8 -42.02 -12.33 15.61
N LYS A 9 -40.92 -12.53 14.89
CA LYS A 9 -39.83 -11.59 14.57
C LYS A 9 -39.96 -10.17 15.15
N LEU A 10 -39.02 -9.80 16.02
CA LEU A 10 -38.66 -8.41 16.28
C LEU A 10 -37.13 -8.29 16.30
N LYS A 11 -36.61 -7.58 15.30
CA LYS A 11 -35.20 -7.21 15.17
C LYS A 11 -34.89 -6.10 16.18
N PRO A 12 -33.87 -6.20 17.05
CA PRO A 12 -33.36 -5.04 17.75
C PRO A 12 -32.34 -4.34 16.84
N LEU A 13 -32.71 -3.15 16.35
CA LEU A 13 -31.80 -2.18 15.77
C LEU A 13 -30.98 -1.59 16.92
N VAL A 14 -29.78 -2.11 17.16
CA VAL A 14 -28.87 -1.56 18.17
C VAL A 14 -28.09 -0.42 17.53
N ALA A 15 -28.32 0.77 18.08
CA ALA A 15 -27.60 2.00 17.83
C ALA A 15 -26.09 1.82 18.03
N ALA A 16 -25.29 2.32 17.09
CA ALA A 16 -23.87 2.56 17.29
C ALA A 16 -23.61 4.07 17.14
N THR A 17 -23.57 4.68 18.31
CA THR A 17 -23.01 5.97 18.72
C THR A 17 -22.03 6.60 17.74
N LEU A 18 -22.35 7.83 17.28
CA LEU A 18 -21.39 8.75 16.66
C LEU A 18 -20.34 9.14 17.70
N LEU A 19 -19.13 8.61 17.57
CA LEU A 19 -17.97 9.08 18.32
C LEU A 19 -17.41 10.33 17.62
N ALA A 20 -17.70 11.50 18.17
CA ALA A 20 -16.93 12.70 17.91
C ALA A 20 -15.55 12.53 18.59
N ALA A 21 -14.50 12.32 17.80
CA ALA A 21 -13.13 12.22 18.28
C ALA A 21 -12.34 13.49 17.88
N ALA A 22 -12.07 14.30 18.90
CA ALA A 22 -10.90 15.15 19.13
C ALA A 22 -10.16 15.74 17.92
N LEU A 23 -10.29 17.06 17.78
CA LEU A 23 -9.27 17.93 17.19
C LEU A 23 -8.02 17.92 18.09
N THR A 24 -7.10 17.00 17.78
CA THR A 24 -5.70 17.10 18.18
C THR A 24 -4.92 17.46 16.92
N SER A 25 -4.09 18.49 17.03
CA SER A 25 -3.17 18.98 16.00
C SER A 25 -2.13 17.92 15.68
N GLY A 26 -2.52 16.96 14.85
CA GLY A 26 -1.68 16.02 14.13
C GLY A 26 -2.30 15.89 12.76
N GLN A 27 -1.51 16.13 11.70
CA GLN A 27 -1.91 16.15 10.30
C GLN A 27 -3.13 15.26 10.06
N ALA A 28 -4.30 15.87 9.80
CA ALA A 28 -5.47 15.11 9.39
C ALA A 28 -5.03 14.27 8.19
N GLN A 29 -4.88 12.96 8.39
CA GLN A 29 -4.49 12.05 7.34
C GLN A 29 -5.67 12.06 6.37
N GLU A 30 -5.56 12.89 5.33
CA GLU A 30 -6.60 13.02 4.31
C GLU A 30 -6.91 11.61 3.81
N ALA A 31 -8.18 11.23 3.96
CA ALA A 31 -8.66 9.93 3.53
C ALA A 31 -8.40 9.77 2.03
N VAL A 32 -7.87 8.62 1.63
CA VAL A 32 -7.64 8.31 0.21
C VAL A 32 -8.98 8.34 -0.52
N ARG A 33 -9.08 9.17 -1.56
CA ARG A 33 -10.34 9.30 -2.31
C ARG A 33 -10.74 7.97 -2.97
N PRO A 34 -12.06 7.68 -3.11
CA PRO A 34 -12.52 6.40 -3.63
C PRO A 34 -12.04 6.04 -5.05
N ASP A 35 -11.84 7.03 -5.91
CA ASP A 35 -11.30 6.89 -7.28
C ASP A 35 -9.84 6.42 -7.31
N ILE A 36 -9.09 6.65 -6.22
CA ILE A 36 -7.73 6.12 -6.00
C ILE A 36 -7.78 4.83 -5.17
N GLY A 37 -8.60 4.79 -4.12
CA GLY A 37 -8.68 3.67 -3.20
C GLY A 37 -9.16 2.37 -3.85
N LYS A 38 -10.18 2.44 -4.72
CA LYS A 38 -10.72 1.26 -5.42
C LYS A 38 -9.68 0.55 -6.30
N PRO A 39 -8.95 1.22 -7.22
CA PRO A 39 -7.90 0.56 -7.99
C PRO A 39 -6.77 0.04 -7.11
N LEU A 40 -6.39 0.72 -6.03
CA LEU A 40 -5.37 0.22 -5.11
C LEU A 40 -5.83 -1.04 -4.34
N GLN A 41 -7.10 -1.12 -3.94
CA GLN A 41 -7.66 -2.33 -3.35
C GLN A 41 -7.58 -3.50 -4.33
N ALA A 42 -8.00 -3.29 -5.59
CA ALA A 42 -7.90 -4.30 -6.64
C ALA A 42 -6.44 -4.73 -6.90
N ALA A 43 -5.49 -3.77 -6.87
CA ALA A 43 -4.07 -4.08 -6.95
C ALA A 43 -3.62 -4.99 -5.79
N GLY A 44 -4.06 -4.72 -4.57
CA GLY A 44 -3.78 -5.55 -3.39
C GLY A 44 -4.33 -6.97 -3.51
N GLU A 45 -5.53 -7.15 -4.06
CA GLU A 45 -6.11 -8.47 -4.33
C GLU A 45 -5.30 -9.23 -5.41
N LEU A 46 -4.87 -8.53 -6.46
CA LEU A 46 -4.04 -9.11 -7.51
C LEU A 46 -2.64 -9.50 -7.00
N ILE A 47 -2.03 -8.70 -6.12
CA ILE A 47 -0.78 -9.05 -5.44
C ILE A 47 -0.93 -10.33 -4.62
N LYS A 48 -2.02 -10.45 -3.84
CA LYS A 48 -2.31 -11.68 -3.07
C LYS A 48 -2.48 -12.90 -3.98
N ALA A 49 -2.98 -12.71 -5.20
CA ALA A 49 -3.13 -13.74 -6.20
C ALA A 49 -1.86 -14.00 -7.05
N GLY A 50 -0.74 -13.32 -6.77
CA GLY A 50 0.50 -13.43 -7.56
C GLY A 50 0.44 -12.77 -8.93
N LYS A 51 -0.62 -12.01 -9.22
CA LYS A 51 -0.89 -11.34 -10.50
C LYS A 51 -0.27 -9.93 -10.53
N TYR A 52 1.06 -9.89 -10.43
CA TYR A 52 1.79 -8.64 -10.17
C TYR A 52 1.76 -7.65 -11.34
N LYS A 53 1.74 -8.14 -12.59
CA LYS A 53 1.67 -7.27 -13.77
C LYS A 53 0.30 -6.60 -13.88
N GLU A 54 -0.76 -7.35 -13.61
CA GLU A 54 -2.12 -6.81 -13.53
C GLU A 54 -2.27 -5.84 -12.35
N ALA A 55 -1.66 -6.15 -11.20
CA ALA A 55 -1.62 -5.24 -10.06
C ALA A 55 -0.96 -3.90 -10.44
N LEU A 56 0.17 -3.93 -11.15
CA LEU A 56 0.81 -2.71 -11.67
C LEU A 56 -0.09 -1.92 -12.61
N ALA A 57 -0.92 -2.58 -13.44
CA ALA A 57 -1.91 -1.88 -14.25
C ALA A 57 -2.92 -1.12 -13.37
N LYS A 58 -3.41 -1.74 -12.30
CA LYS A 58 -4.30 -1.07 -11.33
C LYS A 58 -3.62 0.05 -10.55
N VAL A 59 -2.34 -0.07 -10.24
CA VAL A 59 -1.58 1.06 -9.68
C VAL A 59 -1.51 2.24 -10.67
N ARG A 60 -1.38 1.98 -11.98
CA ARG A 60 -1.41 3.05 -13.00
C ARG A 60 -2.78 3.71 -13.10
N ASP A 61 -3.86 2.93 -13.00
CA ASP A 61 -5.23 3.48 -12.95
C ASP A 61 -5.38 4.47 -11.77
N ALA A 62 -4.86 4.11 -10.59
CA ALA A 62 -4.86 4.98 -9.42
C ALA A 62 -3.98 6.24 -9.61
N ASP A 63 -2.81 6.08 -10.23
CA ASP A 63 -1.87 7.18 -10.47
C ASP A 63 -2.33 8.13 -11.58
N ALA A 64 -3.22 7.70 -12.47
CA ALA A 64 -3.79 8.56 -13.50
C ALA A 64 -4.77 9.61 -12.93
N VAL A 65 -5.24 9.44 -11.67
CA VAL A 65 -6.13 10.41 -11.03
C VAL A 65 -5.39 11.74 -10.81
N PRO A 66 -5.95 12.89 -11.23
CA PRO A 66 -5.32 14.19 -11.06
C PRO A 66 -5.43 14.72 -9.62
N ASN A 67 -4.65 15.77 -9.33
CA ASN A 67 -4.69 16.53 -8.07
C ASN A 67 -4.55 15.63 -6.82
N LYS A 68 -3.64 14.66 -6.88
CA LYS A 68 -3.36 13.77 -5.75
C LYS A 68 -2.71 14.54 -4.61
N ASN A 69 -3.16 14.29 -3.38
CA ASN A 69 -2.44 14.79 -2.21
C ASN A 69 -1.21 13.91 -1.89
N ALA A 70 -0.46 14.31 -0.87
CA ALA A 70 0.76 13.62 -0.46
C ALA A 70 0.48 12.21 0.13
N SER A 71 -0.67 12.01 0.78
CA SER A 71 -1.07 10.72 1.37
C SER A 71 -1.44 9.70 0.28
N GLU A 72 -2.16 10.15 -0.74
CA GLU A 72 -2.55 9.36 -1.91
C GLU A 72 -1.32 8.95 -2.72
N SER A 73 -0.46 9.92 -3.04
CA SER A 73 0.80 9.67 -3.75
C SER A 73 1.67 8.67 -3.00
N TYR A 74 1.82 8.84 -1.67
CA TYR A 74 2.53 7.89 -0.82
C TYR A 74 1.96 6.46 -0.90
N THR A 75 0.63 6.33 -0.84
CA THR A 75 -0.04 5.03 -0.90
C THR A 75 0.13 4.36 -2.26
N ILE A 76 0.03 5.13 -3.35
CA ILE A 76 0.26 4.66 -4.72
C ILE A 76 1.68 4.12 -4.88
N GLU A 77 2.69 4.87 -4.42
CA GLU A 77 4.09 4.44 -4.53
C GLU A 77 4.38 3.18 -3.70
N ARG A 78 3.83 3.07 -2.49
CA ARG A 78 3.95 1.83 -1.69
C ARG A 78 3.36 0.63 -2.39
N MET A 79 2.19 0.78 -3.01
CA MET A 79 1.57 -0.29 -3.79
C MET A 79 2.40 -0.61 -5.04
N ARG A 80 2.97 0.40 -5.70
CA ARG A 80 3.85 0.23 -6.86
C ARG A 80 5.08 -0.60 -6.51
N ILE A 81 5.74 -0.32 -5.38
CA ILE A 81 6.88 -1.12 -4.90
C ILE A 81 6.46 -2.58 -4.71
N ALA A 82 5.36 -2.85 -4.01
CA ALA A 82 4.92 -4.21 -3.75
C ALA A 82 4.63 -5.00 -5.05
N ALA A 83 3.91 -4.38 -5.99
CA ALA A 83 3.58 -4.98 -7.27
C ALA A 83 4.82 -5.17 -8.15
N ALA A 84 5.69 -4.16 -8.25
CA ALA A 84 6.92 -4.22 -9.05
C ALA A 84 7.91 -5.25 -8.49
N SER A 85 8.11 -5.29 -7.18
CA SER A 85 8.95 -6.30 -6.53
C SER A 85 8.46 -7.73 -6.76
N GLY A 86 7.14 -7.95 -6.72
CA GLY A 86 6.55 -9.25 -7.07
C GLY A 86 6.72 -9.61 -8.55
N ALA A 87 6.67 -8.61 -9.44
CA ALA A 87 6.88 -8.79 -10.88
C ALA A 87 8.36 -8.97 -11.27
N GLY A 88 9.30 -8.84 -10.33
CA GLY A 88 10.75 -8.83 -10.63
C GLY A 88 11.22 -7.53 -11.29
N ASP A 89 10.40 -6.48 -11.31
CA ASP A 89 10.69 -5.18 -11.91
C ASP A 89 11.39 -4.26 -10.89
N ALA A 90 12.69 -4.50 -10.69
CA ALA A 90 13.51 -3.74 -9.74
C ALA A 90 13.67 -2.26 -10.13
N ASP A 91 13.55 -1.93 -11.42
CA ASP A 91 13.62 -0.54 -11.91
C ASP A 91 12.43 0.28 -11.43
N THR A 92 11.23 -0.23 -11.68
CA THR A 92 10.00 0.44 -11.26
C THR A 92 9.93 0.53 -9.74
N ALA A 93 10.26 -0.54 -9.03
CA ALA A 93 10.28 -0.54 -7.56
C ALA A 93 11.29 0.49 -7.01
N GLY A 94 12.49 0.56 -7.60
CA GLY A 94 13.53 1.51 -7.19
C GLY A 94 13.11 2.96 -7.37
N LYS A 95 12.51 3.31 -8.53
CA LYS A 95 12.00 4.67 -8.77
C LYS A 95 10.93 5.09 -7.76
N SER A 96 10.02 4.19 -7.42
CA SER A 96 9.01 4.42 -6.39
C SER A 96 9.60 4.60 -4.99
N PHE A 97 10.64 3.83 -4.66
CA PHE A 97 11.36 4.00 -3.42
C PHE A 97 12.00 5.39 -3.33
N GLU A 98 12.66 5.87 -4.39
CA GLU A 98 13.26 7.20 -4.39
C GLU A 98 12.20 8.30 -4.22
N ALA A 99 11.02 8.17 -4.84
CA ALA A 99 9.91 9.09 -4.64
C ALA A 99 9.43 9.12 -3.18
N LEU A 100 9.32 7.95 -2.54
CA LEU A 100 8.96 7.87 -1.12
C LEU A 100 10.06 8.43 -0.21
N ALA A 101 11.33 8.14 -0.49
CA ALA A 101 12.47 8.63 0.28
C ALA A 101 12.56 10.16 0.21
N ALA A 102 12.30 10.75 -0.97
CA ALA A 102 12.26 12.19 -1.17
C ALA A 102 11.13 12.88 -0.39
N SER A 103 10.06 12.17 -0.03
CA SER A 103 8.96 12.74 0.75
C SER A 103 9.34 13.09 2.21
N GLY A 104 10.45 12.55 2.71
CA GLY A 104 10.88 12.71 4.11
C GLY A 104 9.99 11.96 5.13
N LYS A 105 8.99 11.19 4.68
CA LYS A 105 8.02 10.50 5.55
C LYS A 105 8.39 9.06 5.89
N LEU A 106 9.42 8.50 5.25
CA LEU A 106 9.83 7.12 5.52
C LEU A 106 10.62 7.05 6.83
N ALA A 107 10.13 6.25 7.77
CA ALA A 107 10.91 5.85 8.93
C ALA A 107 12.16 5.07 8.48
N GLN A 108 13.29 5.23 9.18
CA GLN A 108 14.55 4.59 8.80
C GLN A 108 14.42 3.08 8.67
N ALA A 109 13.70 2.43 9.60
CA ALA A 109 13.45 0.99 9.55
C ALA A 109 12.71 0.56 8.28
N ASP A 110 11.73 1.36 7.82
CA ASP A 110 10.99 1.05 6.60
C ASP A 110 11.83 1.27 5.35
N LYS A 111 12.69 2.31 5.37
CA LYS A 111 13.66 2.56 4.30
C LYS A 111 14.60 1.37 4.12
N LEU A 112 15.15 0.83 5.21
CA LEU A 112 16.03 -0.34 5.18
C LEU A 112 15.31 -1.58 4.65
N ARG A 113 14.09 -1.87 5.13
CA ARG A 113 13.27 -3.00 4.64
C ARG A 113 12.98 -2.89 3.14
N MET A 114 12.72 -1.69 2.64
CA MET A 114 12.50 -1.47 1.20
C MET A 114 13.78 -1.70 0.40
N LEU A 115 14.93 -1.21 0.86
CA LEU A 115 16.22 -1.43 0.20
C LEU A 115 16.62 -2.91 0.14
N GLU A 116 16.41 -3.65 1.23
CA GLU A 116 16.62 -5.10 1.26
C GLU A 116 15.71 -5.82 0.25
N SER A 117 14.43 -5.45 0.22
CA SER A 117 13.46 -5.98 -0.76
C SER A 117 13.86 -5.69 -2.21
N LEU A 118 14.38 -4.49 -2.49
CA LEU A 118 14.88 -4.11 -3.82
C LEU A 118 16.10 -4.95 -4.23
N ALA A 119 17.07 -5.11 -3.32
CA ALA A 119 18.25 -5.95 -3.58
C ALA A 119 17.85 -7.41 -3.84
N GLY A 120 16.94 -7.97 -3.03
CA GLY A 120 16.43 -9.32 -3.21
C GLY A 120 15.59 -9.48 -4.49
N THR A 121 14.82 -8.46 -4.88
CA THR A 121 14.08 -8.44 -6.14
C THR A 121 15.02 -8.47 -7.33
N ALA A 122 16.02 -7.58 -7.34
CA ALA A 122 17.04 -7.54 -8.38
C ALA A 122 17.79 -8.88 -8.48
N TYR A 123 18.11 -9.49 -7.34
CA TYR A 123 18.80 -10.78 -7.30
C TYR A 123 17.97 -11.90 -7.93
N ARG A 124 16.68 -12.00 -7.58
CA ARG A 124 15.76 -12.98 -8.19
C ARG A 124 15.58 -12.74 -9.70
N ALA A 125 15.63 -11.48 -10.12
CA ALA A 125 15.61 -11.10 -11.53
C ALA A 125 16.95 -11.32 -12.25
N LYS A 126 17.99 -11.79 -11.54
CA LYS A 126 19.37 -11.96 -12.02
C LYS A 126 20.05 -10.65 -12.47
N ASP A 127 19.53 -9.51 -12.03
CA ASP A 127 20.13 -8.19 -12.23
C ASP A 127 21.13 -7.93 -11.09
N TYR A 128 22.30 -8.59 -11.18
CA TYR A 128 23.31 -8.51 -10.14
C TYR A 128 23.92 -7.11 -9.98
N ALA A 129 23.92 -6.31 -11.06
CA ALA A 129 24.33 -4.91 -11.00
C ALA A 129 23.43 -4.13 -10.03
N LYS A 130 22.10 -4.27 -10.17
CA LYS A 130 21.17 -3.65 -9.24
C LYS A 130 21.16 -4.28 -7.85
N THR A 131 21.41 -5.58 -7.74
CA THR A 131 21.59 -6.20 -6.42
C THR A 131 22.71 -5.50 -5.65
N MET A 132 23.87 -5.28 -6.29
CA MET A 132 24.98 -4.56 -5.66
C MET A 132 24.62 -3.12 -5.37
N GLN A 133 23.97 -2.41 -6.30
CA GLN A 133 23.56 -1.02 -6.10
C GLN A 133 22.65 -0.85 -4.88
N TRP A 134 21.56 -1.63 -4.79
CA TRP A 134 20.61 -1.54 -3.69
C TRP A 134 21.19 -2.09 -2.38
N GLY A 135 22.01 -3.15 -2.44
CA GLY A 135 22.72 -3.67 -1.28
C GLY A 135 23.71 -2.67 -0.70
N GLN A 136 24.52 -2.00 -1.53
CA GLN A 136 25.40 -0.93 -1.06
C GLN A 136 24.61 0.22 -0.44
N ARG A 137 23.46 0.57 -1.02
CA ARG A 137 22.61 1.60 -0.42
C ARG A 137 22.04 1.16 0.93
N TYR A 138 21.62 -0.09 1.07
CA TYR A 138 21.17 -0.66 2.35
C TYR A 138 22.22 -0.48 3.45
N PHE A 139 23.47 -0.90 3.20
CA PHE A 139 24.56 -0.75 4.17
C PHE A 139 24.91 0.73 4.46
N LYS A 140 24.92 1.59 3.44
CA LYS A 140 25.14 3.03 3.62
C LYS A 140 24.09 3.69 4.51
N GLU A 141 22.87 3.17 4.48
CA GLU A 141 21.74 3.64 5.29
C GLU A 141 21.69 2.97 6.68
N GLY A 142 22.72 2.20 7.05
CA GLY A 142 22.85 1.58 8.39
C GLY A 142 22.21 0.20 8.52
N GLY A 143 21.89 -0.47 7.41
CA GLY A 143 21.55 -1.88 7.41
C GLY A 143 22.74 -2.76 7.78
N ALA A 144 22.49 -3.94 8.34
CA ALA A 144 23.52 -4.86 8.84
C ALA A 144 23.16 -6.31 8.52
#